data_AF-A0A257GFK4-F1
#
_entry.id   AF-A0A257GFK4-F1
#
_cell.length_a   1.000
_cell.length_b   1.000
_cell.length_c   1.000
_cell.angle_alpha   90.00
_cell.angle_beta   90.00
_cell.angle_gamma   90.00
#
_symmetry.space_group_name_H-M   'P 1'
#
loop_
_entity.id
_entity.type
_entity.pdbx_description
1 polymer ?
#
loop_
_entity_poly.entity_id
_entity_poly.type
_entity_poly.pdbx_seq_one_letter_code
_entity_poly.pdbx_strand_id
1 'polypeptide(L)'
;MSAGGIERKEIRSELFVQGQSFVKSVRAGLLAMTAIVAAGMATPAAANSAAAEYFRSRADRTAVPALLSQEDRTYYKQMFGAIEREDWQAVQSLLAQRSDGPLHAVARAQYILAANSPRAELAPITQVLAAAPELPWAEQLGRLALKRGATELPALPSAQPMMTLPGLPKRIKPRPVSDGTMPESVALAIQDRIKNDDPMGARVLLDGIESGLSLEARAEWHQRVGWAFYIENDDANARTVSLGALQGASGPWVAEALWTAGLSAWRLGDCQNAANSFEQAASAAQNDELGAAAHYWAGRAWMRCRAPDKVANALRGAARLRDTLYGMIASEALGIKETSLAAAPDFSADDWQHLRQVSNVRLAVELAEIGEDGLADELLRHQARIGDPSLYAPLSRLARDLGLPATQLWMAYNAPSGAKPDAAARFPAPRWVPATGWKVDPALLFAHSLQESNFRTAVVSPAGARGLMQVLPGTARGLTRNEPAMVGREKQLDLPDVNMAFGQGYLVQLKDSGATGGLLPKVIAAYNAGPMPIGRWNTEIRDNGDPLMWMESIPYWETRGYVSIVMRNYWMYERQAGGPSESRIGLAQGMWPKFPGLTGAESVRMAYSGN
;
A
#
# COMPACT_ATOMS: atom_id res chain seq x y z
N MET A 1 -65.81 9.07 57.79
CA MET A 1 -65.54 9.94 58.97
C MET A 1 -64.31 10.76 58.58
N SER A 2 -64.38 12.02 58.11
CA SER A 2 -65.15 13.21 58.55
C SER A 2 -64.72 13.69 59.95
N ALA A 3 -64.30 14.94 60.20
CA ALA A 3 -64.08 16.15 59.36
C ALA A 3 -62.62 16.68 59.56
N GLY A 4 -62.04 17.75 58.96
CA GLY A 4 -62.48 19.13 58.70
C GLY A 4 -62.38 20.00 59.98
N GLY A 5 -61.69 21.16 60.05
CA GLY A 5 -60.81 21.91 59.13
C GLY A 5 -60.46 23.32 59.67
N ILE A 6 -59.79 24.17 58.87
CA ILE A 6 -59.70 25.67 58.95
C ILE A 6 -58.60 26.36 59.85
N GLU A 7 -57.83 27.26 59.21
CA GLU A 7 -57.05 28.47 59.64
C GLU A 7 -55.91 28.44 60.70
N ARG A 8 -54.70 29.01 60.44
CA ARG A 8 -54.19 30.42 60.58
C ARG A 8 -54.30 30.94 62.04
N LYS A 9 -53.30 31.57 62.71
CA LYS A 9 -52.27 32.63 62.39
C LYS A 9 -51.23 32.65 63.59
N GLU A 10 -50.09 33.37 63.72
CA GLU A 10 -49.19 34.25 62.93
C GLU A 10 -47.85 34.52 63.73
N ILE A 11 -47.01 35.49 63.29
CA ILE A 11 -45.95 36.24 64.03
C ILE A 11 -44.53 35.59 64.14
N ARG A 12 -43.51 36.40 64.52
CA ARG A 12 -42.09 36.40 64.08
C ARG A 12 -41.05 36.29 65.23
N SER A 13 -39.76 36.24 64.82
CA SER A 13 -38.52 36.76 65.49
C SER A 13 -37.83 35.90 66.57
N GLU A 14 -36.50 35.95 66.78
CA GLU A 14 -35.31 36.13 65.90
C GLU A 14 -33.99 35.81 66.68
N LEU A 15 -32.81 35.96 66.04
CA LEU A 15 -31.46 36.22 66.61
C LEU A 15 -30.64 35.12 67.37
N PHE A 16 -29.65 34.57 66.63
CA PHE A 16 -28.18 34.56 66.88
C PHE A 16 -27.53 34.46 68.29
N VAL A 17 -26.42 33.70 68.37
CA VAL A 17 -25.09 34.13 68.90
C VAL A 17 -23.96 33.17 68.46
N GLN A 18 -22.68 33.60 68.51
CA GLN A 18 -21.47 32.86 68.05
C GLN A 18 -20.62 32.29 69.22
N GLY A 19 -19.67 31.39 68.90
CA GLY A 19 -18.56 30.99 69.79
C GLY A 19 -17.45 30.21 69.05
N GLN A 20 -16.19 30.33 69.45
CA GLN A 20 -15.01 29.73 68.78
C GLN A 20 -14.02 29.05 69.75
N SER A 21 -13.12 28.23 69.17
CA SER A 21 -11.77 27.87 69.66
C SER A 21 -11.60 26.69 70.63
N PHE A 22 -10.90 25.63 70.17
CA PHE A 22 -9.51 25.40 70.58
C PHE A 22 -8.73 24.50 69.59
N VAL A 23 -7.40 24.42 69.73
CA VAL A 23 -6.48 23.71 68.81
C VAL A 23 -5.70 22.61 69.52
N LYS A 24 -5.59 21.41 68.91
CA LYS A 24 -4.39 20.55 68.92
C LYS A 24 -4.44 19.44 67.85
N SER A 25 -3.28 18.85 67.55
CA SER A 25 -2.99 18.16 66.28
C SER A 25 -2.37 16.77 66.44
N VAL A 26 -2.80 15.81 65.60
CA VAL A 26 -1.97 14.70 65.07
C VAL A 26 -2.33 14.49 63.59
N ARG A 27 -1.36 14.07 62.77
CA ARG A 27 -1.54 13.84 61.31
C ARG A 27 -1.87 12.38 61.01
N ALA A 28 -2.86 12.16 60.15
CA ALA A 28 -2.87 11.09 59.14
C ALA A 28 -3.79 11.53 57.98
N GLY A 29 -3.23 11.75 56.80
CA GLY A 29 -3.99 12.21 55.64
C GLY A 29 -4.20 11.10 54.62
N LEU A 30 -5.46 10.80 54.28
CA LEU A 30 -5.81 10.12 53.04
C LEU A 30 -6.80 11.02 52.28
N LEU A 31 -6.42 11.44 51.07
CA LEU A 31 -7.29 12.20 50.17
C LEU A 31 -8.33 11.26 49.56
N ALA A 32 -9.57 11.38 49.98
CA ALA A 32 -10.71 10.81 49.28
C ALA A 32 -10.97 11.61 47.99
N MET A 33 -10.16 11.40 46.95
CA MET A 33 -10.47 11.93 45.63
C MET A 33 -11.60 11.11 45.00
N THR A 34 -12.66 11.84 44.65
CA THR A 34 -13.86 11.34 43.98
C THR A 34 -13.55 10.47 42.77
N ALA A 35 -14.04 9.23 42.78
CA ALA A 35 -14.10 8.40 41.58
C ALA A 35 -15.14 9.01 40.62
N ILE A 36 -14.69 9.90 39.73
CA ILE A 36 -15.49 10.32 38.58
C ILE A 36 -15.58 9.10 37.67
N VAL A 37 -16.71 8.39 37.75
CA VAL A 37 -17.08 7.36 36.78
C VAL A 37 -17.40 8.09 35.47
N ALA A 38 -16.35 8.38 34.71
CA ALA A 38 -16.46 8.76 33.32
C ALA A 38 -16.97 7.54 32.54
N ALA A 39 -18.29 7.37 32.54
CA ALA A 39 -19.00 6.48 31.62
C ALA A 39 -18.88 7.06 30.21
N GLY A 40 -17.68 6.93 29.63
CA GLY A 40 -17.40 7.30 28.26
C GLY A 40 -18.33 6.50 27.37
N MET A 41 -19.29 7.19 26.74
CA MET A 41 -20.17 6.57 25.77
C MET A 41 -19.31 5.94 24.68
N ALA A 42 -19.35 4.60 24.59
CA ALA A 42 -18.66 3.87 23.55
C ALA A 42 -19.27 4.29 22.20
N THR A 43 -18.57 5.13 21.46
CA THR A 43 -18.98 5.59 20.12
C THR A 43 -19.05 4.39 19.18
N PRO A 44 -20.24 3.96 18.73
CA PRO A 44 -20.37 2.70 18.03
C PRO A 44 -19.97 2.85 16.56
N ALA A 45 -19.10 1.95 16.07
CA ALA A 45 -18.91 1.57 14.66
C ALA A 45 -18.69 2.69 13.59
N ALA A 46 -18.41 3.92 13.99
CA ALA A 46 -18.25 5.08 13.09
C ALA A 46 -16.78 5.38 12.69
N ALA A 47 -15.85 4.47 12.98
CA ALA A 47 -14.41 4.72 12.82
C ALA A 47 -13.93 4.40 11.40
N ASN A 48 -14.22 3.20 10.88
CA ASN A 48 -13.79 2.81 9.53
C ASN A 48 -14.70 3.32 8.38
N SER A 49 -15.86 3.89 8.68
CA SER A 49 -16.67 4.56 7.65
C SER A 49 -15.91 5.70 6.98
N ALA A 50 -14.99 6.37 7.70
CA ALA A 50 -14.23 7.53 7.23
C ALA A 50 -13.38 7.24 5.99
N ALA A 51 -12.65 6.12 5.93
CA ALA A 51 -11.83 5.77 4.77
C ALA A 51 -12.70 5.49 3.55
N ALA A 52 -13.72 4.64 3.71
CA ALA A 52 -14.65 4.32 2.65
C ALA A 52 -15.45 5.55 2.17
N GLU A 53 -15.84 6.46 3.06
CA GLU A 53 -16.56 7.71 2.73
C GLU A 53 -15.66 8.75 2.04
N TYR A 54 -14.41 8.90 2.48
CA TYR A 54 -13.41 9.74 1.81
C TYR A 54 -13.21 9.29 0.37
N PHE A 55 -12.91 8.00 0.13
CA PHE A 55 -12.66 7.51 -1.23
C PHE A 55 -13.92 7.49 -2.11
N ARG A 56 -15.12 7.21 -1.56
CA ARG A 56 -16.38 7.34 -2.31
C ARG A 56 -16.65 8.80 -2.68
N SER A 57 -16.62 9.72 -1.71
CA SER A 57 -16.88 11.14 -1.99
C SER A 57 -15.79 11.84 -2.81
N ARG A 58 -14.57 11.26 -2.86
CA ARG A 58 -13.50 11.72 -3.78
C ARG A 58 -13.84 11.43 -5.24
N ALA A 59 -14.51 10.33 -5.56
CA ALA A 59 -14.83 9.97 -6.94
C ALA A 59 -15.65 11.07 -7.65
N ASP A 60 -16.53 11.73 -6.90
CA ASP A 60 -17.41 12.80 -7.38
C ASP A 60 -16.84 14.22 -7.19
N ARG A 61 -15.63 14.38 -6.63
CA ARG A 61 -15.01 15.68 -6.32
C ARG A 61 -13.82 15.96 -7.24
N THR A 62 -13.79 17.17 -7.78
CA THR A 62 -12.72 17.68 -8.65
C THR A 62 -12.45 19.14 -8.32
N ALA A 63 -11.18 19.53 -8.25
CA ALA A 63 -10.79 20.94 -8.23
C ALA A 63 -10.30 21.42 -9.60
N VAL A 64 -9.99 20.48 -10.50
CA VAL A 64 -9.82 20.74 -11.93
C VAL A 64 -11.17 21.20 -12.52
N PRO A 65 -11.23 22.38 -13.17
CA PRO A 65 -12.43 22.83 -13.88
C PRO A 65 -12.57 22.13 -15.24
N ALA A 66 -13.80 22.04 -15.74
CA ALA A 66 -14.04 21.66 -17.13
C ALA A 66 -13.54 22.77 -18.08
N LEU A 67 -12.81 22.37 -19.12
CA LEU A 67 -12.26 23.22 -20.16
C LEU A 67 -12.97 22.99 -21.50
N LEU A 68 -13.38 21.76 -21.80
CA LEU A 68 -14.08 21.43 -23.05
C LEU A 68 -15.59 21.71 -22.97
N SER A 69 -16.16 22.27 -24.04
CA SER A 69 -17.61 22.30 -24.22
C SER A 69 -18.16 20.90 -24.50
N GLN A 70 -19.47 20.70 -24.33
CA GLN A 70 -20.09 19.40 -24.63
C GLN A 70 -20.03 19.05 -26.14
N GLU A 71 -19.95 20.05 -27.02
CA GLU A 71 -19.72 19.85 -28.45
C GLU A 71 -18.28 19.38 -28.70
N ASP A 72 -17.29 20.01 -28.06
CA ASP A 72 -15.87 19.62 -28.19
C ASP A 72 -15.61 18.22 -27.64
N ARG A 73 -16.16 17.88 -26.47
CA ARG A 73 -16.08 16.51 -25.93
C ARG A 73 -16.66 15.47 -26.89
N THR A 74 -17.72 15.83 -27.63
CA THR A 74 -18.35 14.93 -28.62
C THR A 74 -17.48 14.81 -29.87
N TYR A 75 -16.98 15.92 -30.40
CA TYR A 75 -16.09 15.99 -31.56
C TYR A 75 -14.77 15.25 -31.32
N TYR A 76 -14.09 15.51 -30.20
CA TYR A 76 -12.80 14.87 -29.93
C TYR A 76 -12.92 13.38 -29.57
N LYS A 77 -14.00 12.93 -28.93
CA LYS A 77 -14.26 11.47 -28.78
C LYS A 77 -14.43 10.76 -30.13
N GLN A 78 -15.03 11.42 -31.11
CA GLN A 78 -15.11 10.90 -32.48
C GLN A 78 -13.74 10.92 -33.16
N MET A 79 -12.96 12.00 -32.98
CA MET A 79 -11.60 12.15 -33.53
C MET A 79 -10.63 11.08 -33.00
N PHE A 80 -10.43 10.99 -31.69
CA PHE A 80 -9.44 10.05 -31.12
C PHE A 80 -9.89 8.60 -31.28
N GLY A 81 -11.19 8.29 -31.16
CA GLY A 81 -11.71 6.97 -31.50
C GLY A 81 -11.54 6.62 -32.99
N ALA A 82 -11.55 7.59 -33.91
CA ALA A 82 -11.23 7.33 -35.32
C ALA A 82 -9.72 7.07 -35.52
N ILE A 83 -8.84 7.76 -34.78
CA ILE A 83 -7.40 7.48 -34.76
C ILE A 83 -7.13 6.06 -34.21
N GLU A 84 -7.76 5.67 -33.09
CA GLU A 84 -7.64 4.35 -32.47
C GLU A 84 -8.03 3.20 -33.42
N ARG A 85 -9.06 3.42 -34.25
CA ARG A 85 -9.55 2.43 -35.23
C ARG A 85 -8.86 2.50 -36.60
N GLU A 86 -7.82 3.31 -36.74
CA GLU A 86 -7.13 3.60 -38.02
C GLU A 86 -8.07 4.13 -39.14
N ASP A 87 -9.18 4.79 -38.79
CA ASP A 87 -10.13 5.38 -39.73
C ASP A 87 -9.65 6.75 -40.22
N TRP A 88 -8.61 6.72 -41.07
CA TRP A 88 -7.97 7.92 -41.60
C TRP A 88 -8.88 8.80 -42.45
N GLN A 89 -9.95 8.23 -43.05
CA GLN A 89 -10.92 9.00 -43.81
C GLN A 89 -11.84 9.81 -42.88
N ALA A 90 -12.30 9.24 -41.76
CA ALA A 90 -13.02 9.98 -40.74
C ALA A 90 -12.14 11.06 -40.09
N VAL A 91 -10.89 10.75 -39.75
CA VAL A 91 -9.94 11.73 -39.18
C VAL A 91 -9.72 12.91 -40.11
N GLN A 92 -9.44 12.69 -41.41
CA GLN A 92 -9.33 13.77 -42.39
C GLN A 92 -10.63 14.57 -42.53
N SER A 93 -11.77 13.89 -42.53
CA SER A 93 -13.09 14.53 -42.67
C SER A 93 -13.43 15.42 -41.48
N LEU A 94 -13.03 15.03 -40.25
CA LEU A 94 -13.18 15.85 -39.04
C LEU A 94 -12.21 17.03 -39.06
N LEU A 95 -10.92 16.81 -39.37
CA LEU A 95 -9.91 17.87 -39.49
C LEU A 95 -10.24 18.91 -40.59
N ALA A 96 -11.08 18.56 -41.57
CA ALA A 96 -11.60 19.49 -42.56
C ALA A 96 -12.84 20.28 -42.10
N GLN A 97 -13.60 19.79 -41.11
CA GLN A 97 -14.76 20.49 -40.54
C GLN A 97 -14.35 21.62 -39.59
N ARG A 98 -13.23 21.47 -38.88
CA ARG A 98 -12.70 22.47 -37.94
C ARG A 98 -11.22 22.72 -38.18
N SER A 99 -10.89 23.94 -38.58
CA SER A 99 -9.51 24.36 -38.88
C SER A 99 -8.61 24.48 -37.64
N ASP A 100 -9.20 24.72 -36.47
CA ASP A 100 -8.53 24.90 -35.18
C ASP A 100 -9.46 24.54 -33.99
N GLY A 101 -8.93 24.46 -32.77
CA GLY A 101 -9.62 24.08 -31.52
C GLY A 101 -8.72 23.31 -30.55
N PRO A 102 -9.08 23.21 -29.26
CA PRO A 102 -8.16 22.92 -28.15
C PRO A 102 -7.24 21.71 -28.37
N LEU A 103 -7.79 20.53 -28.68
CA LEU A 103 -7.00 19.31 -28.84
C LEU A 103 -6.47 19.07 -30.27
N HIS A 104 -6.57 20.03 -31.20
CA HIS A 104 -6.12 19.81 -32.59
C HIS A 104 -4.62 19.59 -32.73
N ALA A 105 -3.78 20.22 -31.91
CA ALA A 105 -2.34 19.97 -31.93
C ALA A 105 -2.02 18.51 -31.55
N VAL A 106 -2.69 17.98 -30.53
CA VAL A 106 -2.58 16.57 -30.10
C VAL A 106 -3.13 15.63 -31.16
N ALA A 107 -4.36 15.85 -31.64
CA ALA A 107 -5.00 15.00 -32.64
C ALA A 107 -4.20 14.92 -33.95
N ARG A 108 -3.62 16.05 -34.41
CA ARG A 108 -2.74 16.07 -35.57
C ARG A 108 -1.40 15.39 -35.29
N ALA A 109 -0.79 15.58 -34.12
CA ALA A 109 0.43 14.87 -33.74
C ALA A 109 0.23 13.35 -33.75
N GLN A 110 -0.85 12.86 -33.13
CA GLN A 110 -1.20 11.44 -33.12
C GLN A 110 -1.47 10.91 -34.53
N TYR A 111 -2.30 11.59 -35.33
CA TYR A 111 -2.57 11.20 -36.72
C TYR A 111 -1.29 11.16 -37.60
N ILE A 112 -0.39 12.14 -37.47
CA ILE A 112 0.85 12.22 -38.26
C ILE A 112 1.87 11.12 -37.88
N LEU A 113 1.81 10.61 -36.65
CA LEU A 113 2.77 9.66 -36.10
C LEU A 113 2.24 8.22 -35.97
N ALA A 114 0.93 8.01 -36.15
CA ALA A 114 0.30 6.70 -36.09
C ALA A 114 0.85 5.75 -37.16
N ALA A 115 0.86 4.45 -36.84
CA ALA A 115 1.10 3.40 -37.81
C ALA A 115 0.07 3.49 -38.95
N ASN A 116 0.47 3.08 -40.16
CA ASN A 116 -0.38 2.98 -41.36
C ASN A 116 -1.07 4.29 -41.84
N SER A 117 -0.93 5.41 -41.13
CA SER A 117 -1.51 6.70 -41.51
C SER A 117 -0.97 7.24 -42.85
N PRO A 118 -1.76 8.04 -43.59
CA PRO A 118 -1.30 8.73 -44.79
C PRO A 118 -0.09 9.62 -44.50
N ARG A 119 0.97 9.45 -45.31
CA ARG A 119 2.25 10.15 -45.10
C ARG A 119 2.03 11.66 -45.06
N ALA A 120 2.33 12.28 -43.92
CA ALA A 120 2.32 13.72 -43.79
C ALA A 120 3.41 14.39 -44.63
N GLU A 121 3.02 15.43 -45.35
CA GLU A 121 3.90 16.40 -45.98
C GLU A 121 4.49 17.39 -44.96
N LEU A 122 5.44 18.23 -45.39
CA LEU A 122 6.16 19.14 -44.49
C LEU A 122 5.23 20.10 -43.72
N ALA A 123 4.29 20.76 -44.40
CA ALA A 123 3.52 21.87 -43.82
C ALA A 123 2.59 21.45 -42.65
N PRO A 124 1.85 20.32 -42.70
CA PRO A 124 1.14 19.82 -41.53
C PRO A 124 2.02 19.57 -40.30
N ILE A 125 3.26 19.10 -40.50
CA ILE A 125 4.19 18.81 -39.41
C ILE A 125 4.72 20.11 -38.79
N THR A 126 5.14 21.08 -39.61
CA THR A 126 5.63 22.37 -39.12
C THR A 126 4.52 23.20 -38.47
N GLN A 127 3.26 23.07 -38.91
CA GLN A 127 2.13 23.72 -38.25
C GLN A 127 1.92 23.21 -36.82
N VAL A 128 2.02 21.89 -36.57
CA VAL A 128 1.93 21.35 -35.20
C VAL A 128 3.11 21.82 -34.35
N LEU A 129 4.33 21.77 -34.89
CA LEU A 129 5.54 22.23 -34.19
C LEU A 129 5.52 23.72 -33.84
N ALA A 130 4.90 24.56 -34.68
CA ALA A 130 4.75 25.99 -34.42
C ALA A 130 3.60 26.32 -33.45
N ALA A 131 2.56 25.49 -33.40
CA ALA A 131 1.40 25.70 -32.53
C ALA A 131 1.59 25.17 -31.10
N ALA A 132 2.33 24.06 -30.93
CA ALA A 132 2.60 23.44 -29.63
C ALA A 132 3.99 22.75 -29.61
N PRO A 133 5.10 23.51 -29.62
CA PRO A 133 6.46 22.97 -29.55
C PRO A 133 6.74 22.18 -28.26
N GLU A 134 5.92 22.36 -27.21
CA GLU A 134 6.01 21.67 -25.92
C GLU A 134 5.37 20.26 -25.87
N LEU A 135 4.80 19.76 -26.97
CA LEU A 135 4.20 18.41 -26.99
C LEU A 135 5.25 17.31 -26.78
N PRO A 136 4.89 16.17 -26.14
CA PRO A 136 5.79 15.03 -25.93
C PRO A 136 6.44 14.52 -27.22
N TRP A 137 5.70 14.64 -28.33
CA TRP A 137 6.08 14.13 -29.64
C TRP A 137 6.82 15.16 -30.51
N ALA A 138 7.09 16.38 -30.02
CA ALA A 138 7.71 17.45 -30.80
C ALA A 138 9.09 17.07 -31.35
N GLU A 139 9.93 16.35 -30.59
CA GLU A 139 11.21 15.85 -31.12
C GLU A 139 11.05 14.81 -32.24
N GLN A 140 9.96 14.02 -32.22
CA GLN A 140 9.65 13.04 -33.26
C GLN A 140 9.12 13.72 -34.52
N LEU A 141 8.22 14.70 -34.35
CA LEU A 141 7.74 15.58 -35.43
C LEU A 141 8.88 16.39 -36.05
N GLY A 142 9.79 16.96 -35.26
CA GLY A 142 10.96 17.69 -35.75
C GLY A 142 11.89 16.80 -36.60
N ARG A 143 12.20 15.59 -36.11
CA ARG A 143 12.96 14.59 -36.90
C ARG A 143 12.22 14.12 -38.16
N LEU A 144 10.89 14.18 -38.18
CA LEU A 144 10.09 13.90 -39.38
C LEU A 144 10.09 15.09 -40.36
N ALA A 145 10.00 16.33 -39.87
CA ALA A 145 10.06 17.55 -40.67
C ALA A 145 11.41 17.70 -41.39
N LEU A 146 12.54 17.42 -40.72
CA LEU A 146 13.86 17.35 -41.37
C LEU A 146 13.87 16.31 -42.51
N LYS A 147 13.24 15.14 -42.30
CA LYS A 147 13.00 14.10 -43.34
C LYS A 147 11.91 14.47 -44.37
N ARG A 148 11.41 15.70 -44.34
CA ARG A 148 10.50 16.31 -45.33
C ARG A 148 11.06 17.62 -45.92
N GLY A 149 12.33 17.93 -45.67
CA GLY A 149 13.00 19.11 -46.22
C GLY A 149 12.91 20.38 -45.38
N ALA A 150 12.55 20.29 -44.09
CA ALA A 150 12.77 21.41 -43.17
C ALA A 150 14.26 21.76 -43.09
N THR A 151 14.60 23.02 -43.34
CA THR A 151 15.95 23.57 -43.09
C THR A 151 16.10 24.12 -41.67
N GLU A 152 14.99 24.54 -41.07
CA GLU A 152 14.90 25.12 -39.74
C GLU A 152 13.75 24.48 -38.96
N LEU A 153 13.84 24.46 -37.62
CA LEU A 153 12.81 24.00 -36.70
C LEU A 153 12.60 25.06 -35.61
N PRO A 154 11.40 25.19 -35.02
CA PRO A 154 11.21 26.01 -33.82
C PRO A 154 12.04 25.44 -32.65
N ALA A 155 12.44 26.32 -31.73
CA ALA A 155 13.14 25.92 -30.52
C ALA A 155 12.22 25.07 -29.63
N LEU A 156 12.60 23.80 -29.42
CA LEU A 156 11.87 22.87 -28.56
C LEU A 156 12.39 22.96 -27.11
N PRO A 157 11.54 22.77 -26.09
CA PRO A 157 11.98 22.76 -24.70
C PRO A 157 12.80 21.49 -24.39
N SER A 158 13.88 21.66 -23.62
CA SER A 158 14.77 20.55 -23.26
C SER A 158 14.29 19.81 -22.01
N ALA A 159 14.30 18.48 -22.04
CA ALA A 159 13.95 17.65 -20.89
C ALA A 159 15.08 17.61 -19.86
N GLN A 160 14.79 18.04 -18.62
CA GLN A 160 15.77 18.02 -17.53
C GLN A 160 15.97 16.61 -16.95
N PRO A 161 17.14 16.30 -16.36
CA PRO A 161 17.40 14.98 -15.77
C PRO A 161 16.53 14.74 -14.51
N MET A 162 15.95 13.55 -14.44
CA MET A 162 15.10 13.12 -13.32
C MET A 162 15.92 12.28 -12.32
N MET A 163 15.77 12.59 -11.03
CA MET A 163 16.34 11.81 -9.93
C MET A 163 15.37 10.70 -9.51
N THR A 164 15.87 9.46 -9.42
CA THR A 164 15.13 8.36 -8.82
C THR A 164 15.00 8.59 -7.30
N LEU A 165 13.77 8.76 -6.82
CA LEU A 165 13.49 8.89 -5.39
C LEU A 165 13.37 7.49 -4.74
N PRO A 166 13.64 7.35 -3.42
CA PRO A 166 13.47 6.09 -2.72
C PRO A 166 12.06 5.51 -2.86
N GLY A 167 11.98 4.20 -3.09
CA GLY A 167 10.74 3.45 -3.08
C GLY A 167 10.07 3.43 -1.70
N LEU A 168 8.87 2.86 -1.63
CA LEU A 168 8.35 2.37 -0.35
C LEU A 168 9.26 1.25 0.19
N PRO A 169 9.39 1.11 1.53
CA PRO A 169 9.98 -0.08 2.13
C PRO A 169 9.39 -1.38 1.60
N LYS A 170 10.16 -2.46 1.63
CA LYS A 170 9.68 -3.84 1.45
C LYS A 170 10.70 -4.80 2.06
N ARG A 171 10.25 -5.97 2.53
CA ARG A 171 11.19 -7.03 2.93
C ARG A 171 11.81 -7.62 1.67
N ILE A 172 13.13 -7.57 1.58
CA ILE A 172 13.88 -8.02 0.41
C ILE A 172 14.49 -9.37 0.72
N LYS A 173 14.25 -10.38 -0.12
CA LYS A 173 14.95 -11.67 0.00
C LYS A 173 16.44 -11.41 -0.30
N PRO A 174 17.38 -11.80 0.58
CA PRO A 174 18.79 -11.68 0.30
C PRO A 174 19.15 -12.37 -1.02
N ARG A 175 20.10 -11.80 -1.78
CA ARG A 175 20.61 -12.43 -3.00
C ARG A 175 21.38 -13.70 -2.63
N PRO A 176 21.22 -14.82 -3.35
CA PRO A 176 22.07 -15.98 -3.18
C PRO A 176 23.55 -15.62 -3.35
N VAL A 177 24.39 -16.22 -2.51
CA VAL A 177 25.84 -16.14 -2.58
C VAL A 177 26.33 -17.05 -3.71
N SER A 178 27.17 -16.50 -4.57
CA SER A 178 27.63 -17.16 -5.81
C SER A 178 29.14 -16.98 -5.99
N ASP A 179 29.89 -17.22 -4.91
CA ASP A 179 31.36 -17.15 -4.86
C ASP A 179 32.07 -18.44 -5.30
N GLY A 180 31.31 -19.50 -5.59
CA GLY A 180 31.83 -20.81 -6.00
C GLY A 180 32.20 -21.75 -4.86
N THR A 181 32.06 -21.35 -3.59
CA THR A 181 32.40 -22.21 -2.43
C THR A 181 31.34 -23.28 -2.13
N MET A 182 30.06 -23.02 -2.44
CA MET A 182 28.99 -24.01 -2.33
C MET A 182 28.90 -24.87 -3.61
N PRO A 183 29.08 -26.20 -3.53
CA PRO A 183 28.91 -27.09 -4.68
C PRO A 183 27.44 -27.19 -5.11
N GLU A 184 27.15 -27.01 -6.40
CA GLU A 184 25.78 -27.02 -6.95
C GLU A 184 25.03 -28.33 -6.64
N SER A 185 25.71 -29.48 -6.70
CA SER A 185 25.13 -30.78 -6.36
C SER A 185 24.67 -30.87 -4.90
N VAL A 186 25.42 -30.28 -3.96
CA VAL A 186 25.05 -30.23 -2.54
C VAL A 186 23.94 -29.19 -2.31
N ALA A 187 24.01 -28.03 -2.98
CA ALA A 187 22.96 -27.02 -2.94
C ALA A 187 21.61 -27.56 -3.43
N LEU A 188 21.61 -28.38 -4.49
CA LEU A 188 20.42 -29.06 -5.02
C LEU A 188 19.93 -30.15 -4.07
N ALA A 189 20.83 -30.97 -3.50
CA ALA A 189 20.47 -32.01 -2.54
C ALA A 189 19.86 -31.43 -1.25
N ILE A 190 20.43 -30.35 -0.69
CA ILE A 190 19.86 -29.64 0.46
C ILE A 190 18.47 -29.07 0.11
N GLN A 191 18.32 -28.47 -1.08
CA GLN A 191 17.01 -27.98 -1.54
C GLN A 191 15.98 -29.10 -1.76
N ASP A 192 16.40 -30.30 -2.14
CA ASP A 192 15.50 -31.45 -2.26
C ASP A 192 15.03 -31.93 -0.88
N ARG A 193 15.94 -32.10 0.10
CA ARG A 193 15.58 -32.43 1.48
C ARG A 193 14.61 -31.42 2.10
N ILE A 194 14.82 -30.11 1.86
CA ILE A 194 13.93 -29.04 2.33
C ILE A 194 12.54 -29.06 1.62
N LYS A 195 12.41 -29.62 0.41
CA LYS A 195 11.11 -29.79 -0.28
C LYS A 195 10.34 -31.04 0.14
N ASN A 196 11.06 -32.01 0.73
CA ASN A 196 10.56 -33.30 1.17
C ASN A 196 10.50 -33.36 2.71
N ASP A 197 10.35 -32.20 3.36
CA ASP A 197 10.16 -31.99 4.80
C ASP A 197 11.22 -32.68 5.70
N ASP A 198 12.47 -32.77 5.19
CA ASP A 198 13.63 -33.37 5.87
C ASP A 198 14.73 -32.33 6.20
N PRO A 199 14.51 -31.44 7.19
CA PRO A 199 15.51 -30.47 7.60
C PRO A 199 16.74 -31.12 8.26
N MET A 200 16.63 -32.35 8.77
CA MET A 200 17.74 -33.07 9.39
C MET A 200 18.72 -33.61 8.33
N GLY A 201 18.23 -34.23 7.27
CA GLY A 201 19.06 -34.61 6.12
C GLY A 201 19.67 -33.39 5.42
N ALA A 202 18.94 -32.28 5.35
CA ALA A 202 19.47 -31.00 4.89
C ALA A 202 20.64 -30.50 5.77
N ARG A 203 20.55 -30.66 7.09
CA ARG A 203 21.63 -30.32 8.03
C ARG A 203 22.86 -31.20 7.88
N VAL A 204 22.69 -32.52 7.78
CA VAL A 204 23.80 -33.48 7.58
C VAL A 204 24.59 -33.18 6.30
N LEU A 205 23.89 -32.80 5.23
CA LEU A 205 24.53 -32.38 3.97
C LEU A 205 25.32 -31.07 4.09
N LEU A 206 24.82 -30.11 4.88
CA LEU A 206 25.52 -28.85 5.15
C LEU A 206 26.77 -29.05 6.02
N ASP A 207 26.64 -29.82 7.10
CA ASP A 207 27.75 -30.10 8.04
C ASP A 207 28.91 -30.83 7.35
N GLY A 208 28.62 -31.70 6.39
CA GLY A 208 29.63 -32.41 5.61
C GLY A 208 30.54 -31.52 4.75
N ILE A 209 30.17 -30.25 4.51
CA ILE A 209 30.95 -29.30 3.69
C ILE A 209 31.16 -27.91 4.32
N GLU A 210 30.67 -27.65 5.54
CA GLU A 210 30.68 -26.32 6.17
C GLU A 210 32.08 -25.69 6.23
N SER A 211 33.12 -26.49 6.44
CA SER A 211 34.52 -26.06 6.51
C SER A 211 35.10 -25.56 5.18
N GLY A 212 34.50 -25.93 4.05
CA GLY A 212 34.87 -25.46 2.70
C GLY A 212 34.08 -24.24 2.20
N LEU A 213 33.01 -23.84 2.91
CA LEU A 213 32.20 -22.67 2.56
C LEU A 213 32.89 -21.35 2.94
N SER A 214 32.61 -20.30 2.16
CA SER A 214 32.81 -18.91 2.62
C SER A 214 31.93 -18.60 3.84
N LEU A 215 32.23 -17.50 4.53
CA LEU A 215 31.43 -17.04 5.66
C LEU A 215 30.02 -16.63 5.21
N GLU A 216 29.93 -15.98 4.05
CA GLU A 216 28.69 -15.54 3.42
C GLU A 216 27.82 -16.72 2.98
N ALA A 217 28.40 -17.74 2.33
CA ALA A 217 27.68 -18.95 1.94
C ALA A 217 27.25 -19.76 3.18
N ARG A 218 28.13 -19.91 4.19
CA ARG A 218 27.77 -20.52 5.48
C ARG A 218 26.58 -19.82 6.12
N ALA A 219 26.54 -18.49 6.11
CA ALA A 219 25.42 -17.72 6.64
C ALA A 219 24.11 -17.94 5.85
N GLU A 220 24.16 -17.98 4.52
CA GLU A 220 22.99 -18.30 3.68
C GLU A 220 22.43 -19.69 4.00
N TRP A 221 23.28 -20.71 4.04
CA TRP A 221 22.81 -22.09 4.13
C TRP A 221 22.37 -22.48 5.54
N HIS A 222 22.99 -21.93 6.60
CA HIS A 222 22.43 -22.02 7.96
C HIS A 222 21.09 -21.28 8.10
N GLN A 223 20.90 -20.14 7.42
CA GLN A 223 19.58 -19.48 7.39
C GLN A 223 18.53 -20.38 6.73
N ARG A 224 18.85 -20.97 5.58
CA ARG A 224 17.93 -21.83 4.80
C ARG A 224 17.56 -23.11 5.55
N VAL A 225 18.53 -23.84 6.11
CA VAL A 225 18.28 -25.08 6.85
C VAL A 225 17.62 -24.78 8.21
N GLY A 226 18.02 -23.71 8.90
CA GLY A 226 17.35 -23.27 10.13
C GLY A 226 15.90 -22.83 9.90
N TRP A 227 15.60 -22.19 8.77
CA TRP A 227 14.22 -21.88 8.38
C TRP A 227 13.40 -23.14 8.07
N ALA A 228 14.02 -24.18 7.51
CA ALA A 228 13.34 -25.46 7.27
C ALA A 228 12.92 -26.13 8.60
N PHE A 229 13.83 -26.24 9.59
CA PHE A 229 13.44 -26.69 10.94
C PHE A 229 12.33 -25.83 11.57
N TYR A 230 12.34 -24.52 11.31
CA TYR A 230 11.34 -23.60 11.89
C TYR A 230 9.92 -23.82 11.35
N ILE A 231 9.76 -24.13 10.06
CA ILE A 231 8.44 -24.45 9.47
C ILE A 231 7.95 -25.84 9.89
N GLU A 232 8.85 -26.80 10.08
CA GLU A 232 8.56 -28.10 10.71
C GLU A 232 8.35 -27.99 12.24
N ASN A 233 8.42 -26.78 12.79
CA ASN A 233 8.23 -26.45 14.20
C ASN A 233 9.20 -27.20 15.15
N ASP A 234 10.41 -27.51 14.68
CA ASP A 234 11.55 -27.86 15.53
C ASP A 234 12.33 -26.57 15.86
N ASP A 235 11.74 -25.77 16.74
CA ASP A 235 12.30 -24.46 17.13
C ASP A 235 13.68 -24.60 17.82
N ALA A 236 14.00 -25.76 18.38
CA ALA A 236 15.28 -26.03 19.03
C ALA A 236 16.43 -26.19 18.01
N ASN A 237 16.24 -27.02 16.98
CA ASN A 237 17.21 -27.13 15.90
C ASN A 237 17.20 -25.90 15.01
N ALA A 238 16.03 -25.29 14.74
CA ALA A 238 15.93 -24.04 13.97
C ALA A 238 16.82 -22.92 14.56
N ARG A 239 16.70 -22.67 15.86
CA ARG A 239 17.55 -21.71 16.57
C ARG A 239 19.03 -22.10 16.49
N THR A 240 19.35 -23.36 16.78
CA THR A 240 20.74 -23.83 16.86
C THR A 240 21.46 -23.74 15.52
N VAL A 241 20.79 -24.18 14.44
CA VAL A 241 21.31 -24.11 13.07
C VAL A 241 21.45 -22.65 12.61
N SER A 242 20.42 -21.81 12.80
CA SER A 242 20.49 -20.40 12.40
C SER A 242 21.60 -19.62 13.10
N LEU A 243 21.92 -19.93 14.37
CA LEU A 243 23.05 -19.29 15.07
C LEU A 243 24.43 -19.73 14.54
N GLY A 244 24.52 -20.81 13.74
CA GLY A 244 25.72 -21.17 12.99
C GLY A 244 26.15 -20.11 11.97
N ALA A 245 25.21 -19.28 11.50
CA ALA A 245 25.49 -18.18 10.58
C ALA A 245 26.37 -17.06 11.18
N LEU A 246 26.57 -17.01 12.51
CA LEU A 246 27.22 -15.88 13.19
C LEU A 246 28.75 -16.00 13.30
N GLN A 247 29.35 -17.03 12.71
CA GLN A 247 30.78 -17.35 12.85
C GLN A 247 31.70 -16.43 12.01
N GLY A 248 31.65 -15.12 12.25
CA GLY A 248 32.46 -14.10 11.56
C GLY A 248 31.89 -13.58 10.25
N ALA A 249 30.78 -14.15 9.76
CA ALA A 249 30.05 -13.65 8.60
C ALA A 249 29.36 -12.31 8.89
N SER A 250 28.99 -11.59 7.83
CA SER A 250 28.20 -10.35 7.94
C SER A 250 27.16 -10.22 6.82
N GLY A 251 26.34 -9.17 6.85
CA GLY A 251 25.40 -8.86 5.77
C GLY A 251 24.02 -9.52 5.88
N PRO A 252 23.27 -9.62 4.77
CA PRO A 252 21.82 -9.78 4.81
C PRO A 252 21.34 -11.18 5.22
N TRP A 253 22.12 -12.23 4.93
CA TRP A 253 21.82 -13.59 5.39
C TRP A 253 21.97 -13.75 6.90
N VAL A 254 22.94 -13.07 7.51
CA VAL A 254 23.12 -13.04 8.98
C VAL A 254 21.89 -12.40 9.65
N ALA A 255 21.33 -11.33 9.08
CA ALA A 255 20.12 -10.68 9.61
C ALA A 255 18.89 -11.60 9.57
N GLU A 256 18.66 -12.31 8.45
CA GLU A 256 17.55 -13.27 8.33
C GLU A 256 17.78 -14.56 9.16
N ALA A 257 19.03 -14.94 9.44
CA ALA A 257 19.36 -16.03 10.37
C ALA A 257 19.09 -15.63 11.83
N LEU A 258 19.52 -14.45 12.25
CA LEU A 258 19.20 -13.88 13.57
C LEU A 258 17.69 -13.72 13.77
N TRP A 259 16.97 -13.31 12.73
CA TRP A 259 15.51 -13.26 12.71
C TRP A 259 14.89 -14.65 12.95
N THR A 260 15.35 -15.68 12.24
CA THR A 260 14.89 -17.06 12.39
C THR A 260 15.16 -17.60 13.81
N ALA A 261 16.36 -17.34 14.35
CA ALA A 261 16.72 -17.69 15.72
C ALA A 261 15.86 -16.95 16.78
N GLY A 262 15.48 -15.69 16.52
CA GLY A 262 14.61 -14.89 17.38
C GLY A 262 13.17 -15.43 17.43
N LEU A 263 12.57 -15.73 16.27
CA LEU A 263 11.24 -16.36 16.20
C LEU A 263 11.21 -17.72 16.90
N SER A 264 12.25 -18.53 16.67
CA SER A 264 12.41 -19.84 17.30
C SER A 264 12.50 -19.73 18.83
N ALA A 265 13.35 -18.84 19.35
CA ALA A 265 13.47 -18.57 20.78
C ALA A 265 12.15 -18.03 21.39
N TRP A 266 11.40 -17.22 20.66
CA TRP A 266 10.09 -16.72 21.10
C TRP A 266 9.06 -17.85 21.25
N ARG A 267 8.99 -18.80 20.30
CA ARG A 267 8.13 -20.00 20.42
C ARG A 267 8.54 -20.89 21.59
N LEU A 268 9.84 -21.15 21.77
CA LEU A 268 10.41 -21.85 22.93
C LEU A 268 10.16 -21.13 24.27
N GLY A 269 9.78 -19.85 24.23
CA GLY A 269 9.51 -19.03 25.40
C GLY A 269 10.73 -18.39 26.05
N ASP A 270 11.91 -18.58 25.48
CA ASP A 270 13.17 -17.93 25.86
C ASP A 270 13.16 -16.47 25.40
N CYS A 271 12.51 -15.62 26.20
CA CYS A 271 12.38 -14.20 25.90
C CYS A 271 13.71 -13.46 25.83
N GLN A 272 14.75 -13.93 26.54
CA GLN A 272 16.05 -13.24 26.59
C GLN A 272 16.86 -13.52 25.33
N ASN A 273 16.95 -14.78 24.89
CA ASN A 273 17.58 -15.08 23.60
C ASN A 273 16.74 -14.58 22.42
N ALA A 274 15.41 -14.61 22.50
CA ALA A 274 14.56 -13.99 21.48
C ALA A 274 14.90 -12.50 21.32
N ALA A 275 14.89 -11.73 22.42
CA ALA A 275 15.18 -10.30 22.37
C ALA A 275 16.60 -10.01 21.88
N ASN A 276 17.61 -10.72 22.40
CA ASN A 276 19.00 -10.57 21.96
C ASN A 276 19.18 -10.89 20.46
N SER A 277 18.52 -11.92 19.94
CA SER A 277 18.58 -12.27 18.50
C SER A 277 17.87 -11.20 17.65
N PHE A 278 16.73 -10.68 18.09
CA PHE A 278 16.03 -9.60 17.40
C PHE A 278 16.79 -8.26 17.44
N GLU A 279 17.45 -7.88 18.54
CA GLU A 279 18.28 -6.66 18.60
C GLU A 279 19.49 -6.74 17.64
N GLN A 280 20.11 -7.91 17.52
CA GLN A 280 21.16 -8.16 16.53
C GLN A 280 20.61 -8.19 15.09
N ALA A 281 19.45 -8.81 14.86
CA ALA A 281 18.79 -8.81 13.53
C ALA A 281 18.48 -7.39 13.06
N ALA A 282 18.01 -6.52 13.95
CA ALA A 282 17.77 -5.10 13.66
C ALA A 282 19.07 -4.36 13.31
N SER A 283 20.15 -4.65 14.05
CA SER A 283 21.48 -4.07 13.83
C SER A 283 22.14 -4.52 12.52
N ALA A 284 21.80 -5.73 12.04
CA ALA A 284 22.32 -6.31 10.80
C ALA A 284 21.41 -6.08 9.57
N ALA A 285 20.20 -5.54 9.75
CA ALA A 285 19.20 -5.44 8.69
C ALA A 285 19.61 -4.46 7.58
N GLN A 286 19.53 -4.92 6.33
CA GLN A 286 19.79 -4.11 5.12
C GLN A 286 18.50 -3.59 4.46
N ASN A 287 17.35 -3.69 5.14
CA ASN A 287 16.08 -3.11 4.69
C ASN A 287 15.18 -2.74 5.88
N ASP A 288 14.43 -1.65 5.74
CA ASP A 288 13.64 -1.05 6.82
C ASP A 288 12.56 -1.99 7.38
N GLU A 289 11.89 -2.81 6.56
CA GLU A 289 10.84 -3.72 7.05
C GLU A 289 11.43 -4.79 8.00
N LEU A 290 12.58 -5.38 7.68
CA LEU A 290 13.26 -6.31 8.58
C LEU A 290 13.78 -5.59 9.85
N GLY A 291 14.35 -4.39 9.70
CA GLY A 291 14.81 -3.59 10.84
C GLY A 291 13.68 -3.21 11.79
N ALA A 292 12.53 -2.80 11.26
CA ALA A 292 11.34 -2.47 12.02
C ALA A 292 10.71 -3.70 12.69
N ALA A 293 10.62 -4.82 11.96
CA ALA A 293 10.15 -6.09 12.51
C ALA A 293 11.03 -6.52 13.69
N ALA A 294 12.34 -6.58 13.49
CA ALA A 294 13.30 -6.96 14.50
C ALA A 294 13.25 -6.04 15.73
N HIS A 295 13.20 -4.72 15.55
CA HIS A 295 13.00 -3.77 16.66
C HIS A 295 11.67 -3.97 17.41
N TYR A 296 10.56 -4.19 16.72
CA TYR A 296 9.27 -4.41 17.35
C TYR A 296 9.22 -5.73 18.14
N TRP A 297 9.71 -6.81 17.56
CA TRP A 297 9.75 -8.13 18.18
C TRP A 297 10.76 -8.22 19.34
N ALA A 298 11.88 -7.49 19.28
CA ALA A 298 12.73 -7.25 20.45
C ALA A 298 11.96 -6.56 21.59
N GLY A 299 11.16 -5.55 21.27
CA GLY A 299 10.29 -4.87 22.25
C GLY A 299 9.28 -5.83 22.91
N ARG A 300 8.62 -6.70 22.13
CA ARG A 300 7.73 -7.74 22.67
C ARG A 300 8.46 -8.77 23.52
N ALA A 301 9.65 -9.20 23.10
CA ALA A 301 10.47 -10.14 23.84
C ALA A 301 10.93 -9.56 25.19
N TRP A 302 11.40 -8.30 25.22
CA TRP A 302 11.71 -7.61 26.49
C TRP A 302 10.48 -7.40 27.38
N MET A 303 9.29 -7.19 26.81
CA MET A 303 8.04 -7.11 27.57
C MET A 303 7.71 -8.47 28.25
N ARG A 304 7.86 -9.59 27.52
CA ARG A 304 7.72 -10.95 28.07
C ARG A 304 8.76 -11.24 29.17
N CYS A 305 9.97 -10.72 29.02
CA CYS A 305 11.05 -10.74 30.01
C CYS A 305 10.89 -9.73 31.16
N ARG A 306 9.80 -8.94 31.21
CA ARG A 306 9.55 -7.91 32.25
C ARG A 306 10.65 -6.85 32.37
N ALA A 307 11.28 -6.47 31.24
CA ALA A 307 12.37 -5.49 31.17
C ALA A 307 11.91 -4.16 30.52
N PRO A 308 11.06 -3.36 31.19
CA PRO A 308 10.33 -2.23 30.57
C PRO A 308 11.23 -1.16 29.95
N ASP A 309 12.40 -0.89 30.54
CA ASP A 309 13.33 0.14 30.07
C ASP A 309 13.83 -0.14 28.64
N LYS A 310 13.99 -1.43 28.30
CA LYS A 310 14.37 -1.87 26.96
C LYS A 310 13.20 -1.83 25.97
N VAL A 311 11.97 -2.15 26.41
CA VAL A 311 10.77 -2.14 25.57
C VAL A 311 10.58 -0.78 24.89
N ALA A 312 10.68 0.30 25.66
CA ALA A 312 10.49 1.65 25.14
C ALA A 312 11.57 2.06 24.13
N ASN A 313 12.80 1.56 24.25
CA ASN A 313 13.86 1.82 23.28
C ASN A 313 13.64 1.04 21.98
N ALA A 314 13.35 -0.27 22.10
CA ALA A 314 13.13 -1.15 20.96
C ALA A 314 11.92 -0.71 20.11
N LEU A 315 10.78 -0.39 20.74
CA LEU A 315 9.61 0.14 20.02
C LEU A 315 9.90 1.50 19.35
N ARG A 316 10.71 2.38 19.94
CA ARG A 316 11.14 3.63 19.29
C ARG A 316 12.06 3.38 18.09
N GLY A 317 12.86 2.31 18.11
CA GLY A 317 13.62 1.85 16.95
C GLY A 317 12.71 1.54 15.76
N ALA A 318 11.67 0.74 15.98
CA ALA A 318 10.68 0.43 14.95
C ALA A 318 9.88 1.67 14.52
N ALA A 319 9.37 2.47 15.46
CA ALA A 319 8.50 3.63 15.17
C ALA A 319 9.18 4.75 14.36
N ARG A 320 10.53 4.79 14.29
CA ARG A 320 11.26 5.68 13.37
C ARG A 320 11.03 5.32 11.90
N LEU A 321 10.81 4.04 11.60
CA LEU A 321 10.62 3.50 10.25
C LEU A 321 9.14 3.58 9.87
N ARG A 322 8.59 4.81 9.87
CA ARG A 322 7.14 5.14 9.85
C ARG A 322 6.31 4.61 8.67
N ASP A 323 6.98 4.18 7.59
CA ASP A 323 6.40 3.63 6.36
C ASP A 323 6.63 2.12 6.23
N THR A 324 6.91 1.42 7.34
CA THR A 324 6.96 -0.05 7.46
C THR A 324 5.74 -0.58 8.21
N LEU A 325 5.41 -1.87 8.05
CA LEU A 325 4.32 -2.49 8.81
C LEU A 325 4.55 -2.31 10.32
N TYR A 326 5.70 -2.73 10.82
CA TYR A 326 6.00 -2.72 12.26
C TYR A 326 6.29 -1.34 12.82
N GLY A 327 6.77 -0.38 12.02
CA GLY A 327 6.91 1.01 12.46
C GLY A 327 5.56 1.68 12.72
N MET A 328 4.52 1.34 11.96
CA MET A 328 3.16 1.80 12.22
C MET A 328 2.58 1.13 13.48
N ILE A 329 2.73 -0.19 13.64
CA ILE A 329 2.28 -0.92 14.85
C ILE A 329 3.01 -0.39 16.10
N ALA A 330 4.32 -0.14 16.02
CA ALA A 330 5.10 0.40 17.13
C ALA A 330 4.72 1.85 17.48
N SER A 331 4.32 2.66 16.50
CA SER A 331 3.81 4.02 16.73
C SER A 331 2.48 3.98 17.48
N GLU A 332 1.57 3.10 17.06
CA GLU A 332 0.28 2.84 17.73
C GLU A 332 0.50 2.36 19.18
N ALA A 333 1.36 1.36 19.37
CA ALA A 333 1.67 0.78 20.69
C ALA A 333 2.38 1.77 21.65
N LEU A 334 3.07 2.78 21.13
CA LEU A 334 3.67 3.87 21.92
C LEU A 334 2.70 5.04 22.17
N GLY A 335 1.47 4.99 21.64
CA GLY A 335 0.54 6.12 21.70
C GLY A 335 1.01 7.35 20.94
N ILE A 336 1.94 7.18 19.98
CA ILE A 336 2.42 8.26 19.12
C ILE A 336 1.28 8.60 18.16
N LYS A 337 0.49 9.60 18.53
CA LYS A 337 -0.44 10.24 17.59
C LYS A 337 0.37 10.68 16.38
N GLU A 338 0.06 10.11 15.23
CA GLU A 338 0.61 10.62 13.97
C GLU A 338 0.20 12.09 13.87
N THR A 339 1.19 12.99 13.73
CA THR A 339 0.91 14.40 13.49
C THR A 339 0.00 14.49 12.27
N SER A 340 -1.15 15.13 12.42
CA SER A 340 -2.16 15.28 11.37
C SER A 340 -1.49 15.63 10.04
N LEU A 341 -1.89 14.95 8.95
CA LEU A 341 -1.35 15.19 7.61
C LEU A 341 -1.13 16.68 7.39
N ALA A 342 0.11 17.08 7.10
CA ALA A 342 0.38 18.41 6.59
C ALA A 342 -0.52 18.62 5.35
N ALA A 343 -1.22 19.77 5.33
CA ALA A 343 -2.35 20.13 4.46
C ALA A 343 -2.71 19.11 3.35
N ALA A 344 -3.92 18.54 3.43
CA ALA A 344 -4.41 17.47 2.57
C ALA A 344 -3.88 17.59 1.12
N PRO A 345 -3.07 16.62 0.64
CA PRO A 345 -2.32 16.72 -0.62
C PRO A 345 -3.21 16.40 -1.84
N ASP A 346 -4.37 17.05 -1.85
CA ASP A 346 -5.37 17.00 -2.90
C ASP A 346 -5.30 18.30 -3.69
N PHE A 347 -5.65 18.23 -4.97
CA PHE A 347 -5.52 19.37 -5.88
C PHE A 347 -6.44 20.52 -5.44
N SER A 348 -5.90 21.73 -5.42
CA SER A 348 -6.62 22.93 -4.97
C SER A 348 -6.87 23.92 -6.10
N ALA A 349 -7.78 24.88 -5.87
CA ALA A 349 -7.99 25.99 -6.78
C ALA A 349 -6.72 26.84 -6.97
N ASP A 350 -5.85 26.91 -5.95
CA ASP A 350 -4.57 27.62 -6.01
C ASP A 350 -3.54 26.84 -6.83
N ASP A 351 -3.46 25.51 -6.71
CA ASP A 351 -2.66 24.68 -7.61
C ASP A 351 -3.09 24.91 -9.08
N TRP A 352 -4.40 25.00 -9.35
CA TRP A 352 -4.92 25.36 -10.67
C TRP A 352 -4.53 26.77 -11.12
N GLN A 353 -4.51 27.79 -10.25
CA GLN A 353 -4.06 29.14 -10.63
C GLN A 353 -2.61 29.15 -11.13
N HIS A 354 -1.74 28.35 -10.53
CA HIS A 354 -0.34 28.22 -10.97
C HIS A 354 -0.21 27.42 -12.28
N LEU A 355 -1.00 26.36 -12.46
CA LEU A 355 -0.85 25.46 -13.61
C LEU A 355 -1.62 25.88 -14.87
N ARG A 356 -2.73 26.65 -14.78
CA ARG A 356 -3.64 26.89 -15.91
C ARG A 356 -3.03 27.55 -17.15
N GLN A 357 -1.88 28.22 -16.99
CA GLN A 357 -1.16 28.84 -18.11
C GLN A 357 -0.27 27.84 -18.88
N VAL A 358 0.08 26.71 -18.27
CA VAL A 358 0.90 25.66 -18.89
C VAL A 358 0.07 24.91 -19.94
N SER A 359 0.55 24.89 -21.18
CA SER A 359 -0.18 24.34 -22.33
C SER A 359 -0.48 22.84 -22.19
N ASN A 360 0.55 22.02 -21.95
CA ASN A 360 0.39 20.58 -21.72
C ASN A 360 -0.54 20.23 -20.55
N VAL A 361 -0.69 21.10 -19.55
CA VAL A 361 -1.65 20.88 -18.45
C VAL A 361 -3.08 21.01 -18.95
N ARG A 362 -3.41 22.06 -19.72
CA ARG A 362 -4.74 22.21 -20.31
C ARG A 362 -5.06 21.02 -21.21
N LEU A 363 -4.14 20.67 -22.10
CA LEU A 363 -4.29 19.51 -23.00
C LEU A 363 -4.52 18.21 -22.22
N ALA A 364 -3.78 17.95 -21.14
CA ALA A 364 -3.96 16.75 -20.32
C ALA A 364 -5.31 16.73 -19.57
N VAL A 365 -5.80 17.88 -19.10
CA VAL A 365 -7.15 18.00 -18.52
C VAL A 365 -8.23 17.74 -19.57
N GLU A 366 -8.11 18.37 -20.74
CA GLU A 366 -9.04 18.23 -21.86
C GLU A 366 -9.10 16.77 -22.38
N LEU A 367 -7.97 16.05 -22.38
CA LEU A 367 -7.90 14.62 -22.72
C LEU A 367 -8.54 13.74 -21.64
N ALA A 368 -8.29 14.01 -20.36
CA ALA A 368 -8.93 13.30 -19.26
C ALA A 368 -10.47 13.52 -19.24
N GLU A 369 -10.97 14.70 -19.63
CA GLU A 369 -12.40 14.94 -19.82
C GLU A 369 -13.05 14.06 -20.90
N ILE A 370 -12.28 13.59 -21.87
CA ILE A 370 -12.76 12.65 -22.90
C ILE A 370 -12.42 11.18 -22.60
N GLY A 371 -11.54 10.88 -21.65
CA GLY A 371 -11.10 9.54 -21.28
C GLY A 371 -9.82 9.07 -21.99
N GLU A 372 -9.09 9.99 -22.63
CA GLU A 372 -7.80 9.74 -23.27
C GLU A 372 -6.65 9.74 -22.24
N ASP A 373 -6.83 8.97 -21.15
CA ASP A 373 -5.98 8.94 -19.96
C ASP A 373 -4.50 8.63 -20.29
N GLY A 374 -4.25 7.84 -21.33
CA GLY A 374 -2.90 7.52 -21.80
C GLY A 374 -2.17 8.71 -22.43
N LEU A 375 -2.88 9.57 -23.17
CA LEU A 375 -2.31 10.78 -23.75
C LEU A 375 -2.14 11.87 -22.67
N ALA A 376 -3.08 11.94 -21.72
CA ALA A 376 -2.95 12.81 -20.54
C ALA A 376 -1.75 12.43 -19.65
N ASP A 377 -1.51 11.12 -19.45
CA ASP A 377 -0.34 10.60 -18.76
C ASP A 377 0.97 11.02 -19.45
N GLU A 378 1.08 10.83 -20.77
CA GLU A 378 2.29 11.20 -21.51
C GLU A 378 2.56 12.71 -21.43
N LEU A 379 1.53 13.54 -21.59
CA LEU A 379 1.61 15.00 -21.46
C LEU A 379 2.08 15.46 -20.07
N LEU A 380 1.49 14.95 -18.99
CA LEU A 380 1.91 15.34 -17.63
C LEU A 380 3.32 14.84 -17.29
N ARG A 381 3.69 13.62 -17.71
CA ARG A 381 5.06 13.13 -17.52
C ARG A 381 6.08 13.88 -18.37
N HIS A 382 5.73 14.34 -19.56
CA HIS A 382 6.60 15.19 -20.37
C HIS A 382 6.74 16.57 -19.72
N GLN A 383 5.62 17.19 -19.33
CA GLN A 383 5.60 18.50 -18.67
C GLN A 383 6.39 18.52 -17.36
N ALA A 384 6.39 17.43 -16.61
CA ALA A 384 7.22 17.25 -15.40
C ALA A 384 8.73 17.15 -15.68
N ARG A 385 9.15 16.90 -16.93
CA ARG A 385 10.56 16.93 -17.38
C ARG A 385 10.97 18.28 -17.96
N ILE A 386 10.10 18.95 -18.70
CA ILE A 386 10.41 20.25 -19.35
C ILE A 386 10.05 21.49 -18.52
N GLY A 387 9.23 21.33 -17.47
CA GLY A 387 8.69 22.43 -16.67
C GLY A 387 9.57 22.86 -15.49
N ASP A 388 9.21 23.99 -14.91
CA ASP A 388 9.82 24.52 -13.68
C ASP A 388 9.64 23.54 -12.50
N PRO A 389 10.72 23.15 -11.78
CA PRO A 389 10.65 22.25 -10.63
C PRO A 389 9.68 22.67 -9.51
N SER A 390 9.34 23.95 -9.38
CA SER A 390 8.35 24.44 -8.40
C SER A 390 6.92 24.00 -8.71
N LEU A 391 6.57 23.82 -9.99
CA LEU A 391 5.25 23.34 -10.42
C LEU A 391 5.07 21.82 -10.23
N TYR A 392 6.14 21.11 -9.88
CA TYR A 392 6.15 19.64 -9.83
C TYR A 392 5.18 19.04 -8.80
N ALA A 393 5.06 19.64 -7.60
CA ALA A 393 4.11 19.18 -6.59
C ALA A 393 2.64 19.44 -7.02
N PRO A 394 2.25 20.65 -7.46
CA PRO A 394 0.96 20.89 -8.11
C PRO A 394 0.65 19.91 -9.26
N LEU A 395 1.61 19.61 -10.14
CA LEU A 395 1.45 18.63 -11.23
C LEU A 395 1.19 17.20 -10.69
N SER A 396 1.85 16.81 -9.60
CA SER A 396 1.62 15.50 -8.96
C SER A 396 0.23 15.40 -8.32
N ARG A 397 -0.29 16.50 -7.76
CA ARG A 397 -1.67 16.59 -7.27
C ARG A 397 -2.70 16.61 -8.39
N LEU A 398 -2.40 17.28 -9.50
CA LEU A 398 -3.23 17.27 -10.71
C LEU A 398 -3.40 15.85 -11.26
N ALA A 399 -2.30 15.11 -11.44
CA ALA A 399 -2.33 13.72 -11.88
C ALA A 399 -3.19 12.82 -10.95
N ARG A 400 -3.13 13.09 -9.64
CA ARG A 400 -3.92 12.43 -8.60
C ARG A 400 -5.40 12.81 -8.62
N ASP A 401 -5.76 14.05 -8.97
CA ASP A 401 -7.16 14.48 -9.07
C ASP A 401 -7.80 14.00 -10.37
N LEU A 402 -7.09 14.11 -11.51
CA LEU A 402 -7.50 13.51 -12.79
C LEU A 402 -7.64 11.98 -12.74
N GLY A 403 -7.14 11.33 -11.68
CA GLY A 403 -7.27 9.89 -11.49
C GLY A 403 -6.33 9.08 -12.39
N LEU A 404 -5.14 9.61 -12.66
CA LEU A 404 -4.09 9.02 -13.52
C LEU A 404 -3.01 8.32 -12.65
N PRO A 405 -3.25 7.09 -12.16
CA PRO A 405 -2.40 6.48 -11.14
C PRO A 405 -0.99 6.14 -11.65
N ALA A 406 -0.86 5.85 -12.95
CA ALA A 406 0.43 5.58 -13.59
C ALA A 406 1.32 6.83 -13.62
N THR A 407 0.74 8.01 -13.90
CA THR A 407 1.41 9.30 -13.83
C THR A 407 1.82 9.60 -12.39
N GLN A 408 0.87 9.47 -11.46
CA GLN A 408 1.07 9.75 -10.04
C GLN A 408 2.20 8.88 -9.45
N LEU A 409 2.23 7.58 -9.76
CA LEU A 409 3.29 6.66 -9.31
C LEU A 409 4.63 6.91 -10.00
N TRP A 410 4.65 7.29 -11.28
CA TRP A 410 5.90 7.70 -11.92
C TRP A 410 6.46 8.95 -11.22
N MET A 411 5.61 9.96 -10.94
CA MET A 411 6.02 11.17 -10.23
C MET A 411 6.44 10.91 -8.78
N ALA A 412 5.84 9.92 -8.11
CA ALA A 412 6.21 9.50 -6.75
C ALA A 412 7.67 9.04 -6.64
N TYR A 413 8.29 8.61 -7.75
CA TYR A 413 9.63 8.02 -7.79
C TYR A 413 10.62 8.70 -8.77
N ASN A 414 10.22 9.73 -9.53
CA ASN A 414 11.06 10.36 -10.56
C ASN A 414 10.88 11.89 -10.57
N ALA A 415 11.66 12.65 -9.79
CA ALA A 415 11.52 14.11 -9.68
C ALA A 415 12.76 14.87 -10.19
N PRO A 416 12.62 16.07 -10.79
CA PRO A 416 13.76 16.88 -11.19
C PRO A 416 14.53 17.43 -9.97
N SER A 417 15.72 17.96 -10.19
CA SER A 417 16.55 18.52 -9.11
C SER A 417 15.79 19.60 -8.31
N GLY A 418 15.87 19.55 -6.98
CA GLY A 418 15.16 20.45 -6.07
C GLY A 418 13.68 20.10 -5.82
N ALA A 419 12.99 19.42 -6.74
CA ALA A 419 11.59 19.06 -6.59
C ALA A 419 11.38 17.81 -5.71
N LYS A 420 10.19 17.73 -5.09
CA LYS A 420 9.68 16.53 -4.41
C LYS A 420 8.16 16.43 -4.59
N PRO A 421 7.60 15.23 -4.82
CA PRO A 421 6.15 15.01 -4.74
C PRO A 421 5.68 14.98 -3.28
N ASP A 422 4.39 15.21 -3.03
CA ASP A 422 3.77 14.89 -1.75
C ASP A 422 3.86 13.38 -1.46
N ALA A 423 3.96 12.96 -0.19
CA ALA A 423 4.07 11.54 0.16
C ALA A 423 2.90 10.68 -0.34
N ALA A 424 1.72 11.29 -0.48
CA ALA A 424 0.50 10.70 -1.03
C ALA A 424 0.59 10.35 -2.53
N ALA A 425 1.59 10.86 -3.27
CA ALA A 425 1.84 10.43 -4.65
C ALA A 425 2.10 8.91 -4.74
N ARG A 426 2.67 8.31 -3.70
CA ARG A 426 2.93 6.86 -3.61
C ARG A 426 1.66 5.99 -3.49
N PHE A 427 0.49 6.60 -3.25
CA PHE A 427 -0.78 5.92 -2.98
C PHE A 427 -1.94 6.47 -3.83
N PRO A 428 -2.04 6.10 -5.13
CA PRO A 428 -3.12 6.54 -6.00
C PRO A 428 -4.49 6.07 -5.56
N ALA A 429 -5.47 6.96 -5.70
CA ALA A 429 -6.88 6.69 -5.48
C ALA A 429 -7.66 7.18 -6.73
N PRO A 430 -7.58 6.44 -7.85
CA PRO A 430 -8.28 6.81 -9.07
C PRO A 430 -9.80 6.82 -8.87
N ARG A 431 -10.53 7.58 -9.70
CA ARG A 431 -11.99 7.73 -9.62
C ARG A 431 -12.77 6.49 -10.09
N TRP A 432 -12.13 5.34 -10.24
CA TRP A 432 -12.76 4.08 -10.67
C TRP A 432 -13.61 3.48 -9.55
N VAL A 433 -14.84 3.08 -9.90
CA VAL A 433 -15.79 2.41 -9.02
C VAL A 433 -16.03 0.99 -9.56
N PRO A 434 -16.10 -0.07 -8.72
CA PRO A 434 -16.42 -1.41 -9.19
C PRO A 434 -17.78 -1.46 -9.89
N ALA A 435 -17.88 -2.23 -10.98
CA ALA A 435 -19.11 -2.39 -11.76
C ALA A 435 -20.34 -2.86 -10.96
N THR A 436 -20.12 -3.52 -9.82
CA THR A 436 -21.17 -4.02 -8.91
C THR A 436 -21.36 -3.14 -7.65
N GLY A 437 -20.85 -1.90 -7.68
CA GLY A 437 -20.74 -1.02 -6.51
C GLY A 437 -19.69 -1.50 -5.51
N TRP A 438 -19.34 -0.67 -4.52
CA TRP A 438 -18.40 -1.08 -3.47
C TRP A 438 -19.04 -2.11 -2.53
N LYS A 439 -18.35 -3.24 -2.30
CA LYS A 439 -18.73 -4.28 -1.32
C LYS A 439 -17.64 -4.50 -0.25
N VAL A 440 -16.43 -4.07 -0.56
CA VAL A 440 -15.23 -4.06 0.29
C VAL A 440 -14.75 -2.62 0.42
N ASP A 441 -14.02 -2.30 1.49
CA ASP A 441 -13.38 -1.00 1.69
C ASP A 441 -12.52 -0.59 0.47
N PRO A 442 -12.77 0.59 -0.15
CA PRO A 442 -11.94 1.14 -1.21
C PRO A 442 -10.44 1.19 -0.89
N ALA A 443 -10.08 1.49 0.36
CA ALA A 443 -8.68 1.57 0.78
C ALA A 443 -7.96 0.20 0.70
N LEU A 444 -8.67 -0.90 0.98
CA LEU A 444 -8.15 -2.25 0.82
C LEU A 444 -8.10 -2.67 -0.66
N LEU A 445 -9.08 -2.28 -1.46
CA LEU A 445 -9.06 -2.51 -2.92
C LEU A 445 -7.91 -1.79 -3.62
N PHE A 446 -7.62 -0.54 -3.23
CA PHE A 446 -6.47 0.20 -3.71
C PHE A 446 -5.14 -0.38 -3.20
N ALA A 447 -5.09 -0.89 -1.96
CA ALA A 447 -3.92 -1.58 -1.42
C ALA A 447 -3.54 -2.86 -2.20
N HIS A 448 -4.54 -3.68 -2.57
CA HIS A 448 -4.36 -4.81 -3.48
C HIS A 448 -3.98 -4.34 -4.89
N SER A 449 -4.69 -3.36 -5.48
CA SER A 449 -4.43 -2.88 -6.85
C SER A 449 -3.01 -2.30 -7.03
N LEU A 450 -2.50 -1.63 -6.00
CA LEU A 450 -1.12 -1.14 -5.94
C LEU A 450 -0.10 -2.29 -5.97
N GLN A 451 -0.34 -3.36 -5.21
CA GLN A 451 0.56 -4.50 -5.10
C GLN A 451 0.49 -5.46 -6.31
N GLU A 452 -0.70 -5.69 -6.86
CA GLU A 452 -0.94 -6.68 -7.94
C GLU A 452 -0.48 -6.17 -9.30
N SER A 453 -0.84 -4.93 -9.66
CA SER A 453 -0.57 -4.38 -11.00
C SER A 453 0.29 -3.12 -10.99
N ASN A 454 0.45 -2.46 -9.83
CA ASN A 454 0.87 -1.06 -9.76
C ASN A 454 -0.07 -0.16 -10.61
N PHE A 455 -1.38 -0.38 -10.44
CA PHE A 455 -2.50 0.25 -11.17
C PHE A 455 -2.45 0.15 -12.71
N ARG A 456 -1.82 -0.91 -13.27
CA ARG A 456 -1.82 -1.15 -14.73
C ARG A 456 -3.04 -1.97 -15.14
N THR A 457 -3.91 -1.38 -15.96
CA THR A 457 -5.20 -1.94 -16.40
C THR A 457 -5.03 -3.15 -17.34
N ALA A 458 -4.09 -3.10 -18.28
CA ALA A 458 -3.90 -4.12 -19.31
C ALA A 458 -2.82 -5.19 -18.99
N VAL A 459 -2.29 -5.24 -17.76
CA VAL A 459 -1.17 -6.16 -17.43
C VAL A 459 -1.63 -7.61 -17.26
N VAL A 460 -0.85 -8.55 -17.81
CA VAL A 460 -1.10 -10.00 -17.74
C VAL A 460 0.11 -10.70 -17.10
N SER A 461 -0.11 -11.54 -16.08
CA SER A 461 0.97 -12.32 -15.46
C SER A 461 1.36 -13.56 -16.28
N PRO A 462 2.52 -14.19 -16.01
CA PRO A 462 2.88 -15.48 -16.60
C PRO A 462 1.86 -16.60 -16.32
N ALA A 463 1.06 -16.49 -15.25
CA ALA A 463 -0.04 -17.42 -14.93
C ALA A 463 -1.37 -17.06 -15.63
N GLY A 464 -1.39 -16.03 -16.48
CA GLY A 464 -2.59 -15.59 -17.21
C GLY A 464 -3.57 -14.77 -16.38
N ALA A 465 -3.19 -14.32 -15.17
CA ALA A 465 -3.97 -13.38 -14.37
C ALA A 465 -3.99 -11.99 -15.02
N ARG A 466 -5.08 -11.23 -14.90
CA ARG A 466 -5.31 -10.01 -15.70
C ARG A 466 -5.69 -8.78 -14.87
N GLY A 467 -5.21 -7.63 -15.33
CA GLY A 467 -5.62 -6.29 -14.92
C GLY A 467 -5.34 -5.91 -13.46
N LEU A 468 -6.05 -4.89 -12.98
CA LEU A 468 -5.70 -4.13 -11.77
C LEU A 468 -5.42 -4.96 -10.53
N MET A 469 -6.26 -5.95 -10.25
CA MET A 469 -6.18 -6.85 -9.10
C MET A 469 -5.74 -8.27 -9.49
N GLN A 470 -5.15 -8.44 -10.69
CA GLN A 470 -4.66 -9.72 -11.23
C GLN A 470 -5.67 -10.88 -11.06
N VAL A 471 -6.87 -10.69 -11.61
CA VAL A 471 -7.92 -11.71 -11.56
C VAL A 471 -7.65 -12.79 -12.61
N LEU A 472 -7.68 -14.06 -12.20
CA LEU A 472 -7.60 -15.20 -13.13
C LEU A 472 -8.92 -15.36 -13.91
N PRO A 473 -8.90 -15.56 -15.24
CA PRO A 473 -10.10 -15.82 -16.05
C PRO A 473 -10.90 -17.08 -15.66
N GLY A 474 -10.34 -17.97 -14.85
CA GLY A 474 -11.06 -19.08 -14.21
C GLY A 474 -11.88 -18.61 -13.00
N THR A 475 -11.27 -17.82 -12.12
CA THR A 475 -11.91 -17.21 -10.94
C THR A 475 -13.07 -16.30 -11.34
N ALA A 476 -12.87 -15.42 -12.33
CA ALA A 476 -13.94 -14.56 -12.86
C ALA A 476 -15.16 -15.38 -13.37
N ARG A 477 -14.91 -16.46 -14.12
CA ARG A 477 -15.95 -17.42 -14.56
C ARG A 477 -16.61 -18.22 -13.43
N GLY A 478 -15.95 -18.35 -12.27
CA GLY A 478 -16.57 -18.93 -11.08
C GLY A 478 -17.53 -17.96 -10.40
N LEU A 479 -17.13 -16.68 -10.29
CA LEU A 479 -17.87 -15.63 -9.57
C LEU A 479 -19.17 -15.19 -10.25
N THR A 480 -19.29 -15.29 -11.57
CA THR A 480 -20.55 -14.95 -12.29
C THR A 480 -21.75 -15.80 -11.88
N ARG A 481 -21.52 -16.95 -11.23
CA ARG A 481 -22.57 -17.77 -10.60
C ARG A 481 -23.27 -17.07 -9.43
N ASN A 482 -22.53 -16.22 -8.71
CA ASN A 482 -23.00 -15.47 -7.56
C ASN A 482 -23.35 -14.01 -7.92
N GLU A 483 -22.85 -13.52 -9.07
CA GLU A 483 -23.03 -12.16 -9.56
C GLU A 483 -23.59 -12.18 -11.01
N PRO A 484 -24.90 -12.46 -11.22
CA PRO A 484 -25.47 -12.60 -12.56
C PRO A 484 -25.31 -11.36 -13.45
N ALA A 485 -25.25 -10.17 -12.86
CA ALA A 485 -25.00 -8.91 -13.57
C ALA A 485 -23.60 -8.80 -14.23
N MET A 486 -22.68 -9.71 -13.89
CA MET A 486 -21.32 -9.76 -14.44
C MET A 486 -21.13 -10.81 -15.55
N VAL A 487 -22.18 -11.56 -15.90
CA VAL A 487 -22.14 -12.56 -16.99
C VAL A 487 -21.81 -11.89 -18.33
N GLY A 488 -20.83 -12.43 -19.04
CA GLY A 488 -20.28 -11.89 -20.29
C GLY A 488 -19.13 -10.88 -20.07
N ARG A 489 -19.07 -10.21 -18.91
CA ARG A 489 -18.00 -9.26 -18.57
C ARG A 489 -16.72 -9.96 -18.09
N GLU A 490 -16.72 -11.27 -17.82
CA GLU A 490 -15.53 -12.03 -17.40
C GLU A 490 -14.40 -12.11 -18.45
N LYS A 491 -14.65 -11.58 -19.65
CA LYS A 491 -13.67 -11.41 -20.74
C LYS A 491 -13.01 -10.03 -20.74
N GLN A 492 -13.63 -9.03 -20.11
CA GLN A 492 -13.24 -7.62 -20.09
C GLN A 492 -12.38 -7.27 -18.85
N LEU A 493 -11.46 -8.17 -18.46
CA LEU A 493 -10.66 -8.03 -17.23
C LEU A 493 -9.58 -6.93 -17.32
N ASP A 494 -9.46 -6.28 -18.46
CA ASP A 494 -8.70 -5.07 -18.74
C ASP A 494 -9.45 -3.77 -18.33
N LEU A 495 -10.79 -3.80 -18.27
CA LEU A 495 -11.57 -2.65 -17.81
C LEU A 495 -11.49 -2.49 -16.28
N PRO A 496 -11.22 -1.27 -15.74
CA PRO A 496 -11.09 -1.04 -14.31
C PRO A 496 -12.30 -1.49 -13.46
N ASP A 497 -13.51 -1.08 -13.86
CA ASP A 497 -14.76 -1.35 -13.14
C ASP A 497 -15.04 -2.86 -13.04
N VAL A 498 -14.80 -3.57 -14.15
CA VAL A 498 -14.95 -5.02 -14.25
C VAL A 498 -13.92 -5.73 -13.38
N ASN A 499 -12.64 -5.35 -13.49
CA ASN A 499 -11.57 -6.01 -12.78
C ASN A 499 -11.73 -5.87 -11.26
N MET A 500 -12.04 -4.65 -10.79
CA MET A 500 -12.30 -4.38 -9.37
C MET A 500 -13.57 -5.10 -8.87
N ALA A 501 -14.62 -5.23 -9.70
CA ALA A 501 -15.82 -5.98 -9.35
C ALA A 501 -15.56 -7.48 -9.15
N PHE A 502 -14.75 -8.12 -10.00
CA PHE A 502 -14.35 -9.51 -9.79
C PHE A 502 -13.33 -9.66 -8.64
N GLY A 503 -12.39 -8.73 -8.50
CA GLY A 503 -11.39 -8.75 -7.42
C GLY A 503 -12.02 -8.66 -6.03
N GLN A 504 -12.97 -7.74 -5.81
CA GLN A 504 -13.72 -7.70 -4.56
C GLN A 504 -14.62 -8.93 -4.37
N GLY A 505 -15.20 -9.47 -5.45
CA GLY A 505 -15.99 -10.71 -5.39
C GLY A 505 -15.17 -11.90 -4.90
N TYR A 506 -13.91 -12.00 -5.34
CA TYR A 506 -12.98 -13.01 -4.85
C TYR A 506 -12.57 -12.75 -3.40
N LEU A 507 -12.30 -11.51 -2.99
CA LEU A 507 -12.01 -11.16 -1.60
C LEU A 507 -13.17 -11.53 -0.65
N VAL A 508 -14.43 -11.29 -1.06
CA VAL A 508 -15.62 -11.70 -0.29
C VAL A 508 -15.71 -13.24 -0.21
N GLN A 509 -15.51 -13.95 -1.32
CA GLN A 509 -15.48 -15.42 -1.33
C GLN A 509 -14.39 -15.99 -0.41
N LEU A 510 -13.23 -15.34 -0.34
CA LEU A 510 -12.12 -15.73 0.54
C LEU A 510 -12.38 -15.38 2.00
N LYS A 511 -13.01 -14.24 2.30
CA LYS A 511 -13.52 -13.87 3.64
C LYS A 511 -14.48 -14.93 4.18
N ASP A 512 -15.43 -15.36 3.36
CA ASP A 512 -16.47 -16.31 3.77
C ASP A 512 -16.00 -17.78 3.70
N SER A 513 -14.72 -18.02 3.39
CA SER A 513 -14.09 -19.33 3.42
C SER A 513 -13.69 -19.78 4.83
N GLY A 514 -14.08 -21.00 5.20
CA GLY A 514 -13.61 -21.64 6.44
C GLY A 514 -12.09 -21.78 6.55
N ALA A 515 -11.34 -21.67 5.45
CA ALA A 515 -9.88 -21.65 5.47
C ALA A 515 -9.30 -20.36 6.08
N THR A 516 -10.01 -19.22 5.96
CA THR A 516 -9.54 -17.92 6.47
C THR A 516 -10.22 -17.53 7.78
N GLY A 517 -11.42 -18.05 8.05
CA GLY A 517 -12.26 -17.65 9.19
C GLY A 517 -12.69 -16.18 9.14
N GLY A 518 -12.62 -15.54 7.97
CA GLY A 518 -12.84 -14.10 7.82
C GLY A 518 -11.75 -13.22 8.46
N LEU A 519 -10.60 -13.77 8.82
CA LEU A 519 -9.50 -13.03 9.45
C LEU A 519 -8.64 -12.34 8.38
N LEU A 520 -8.48 -11.01 8.46
CA LEU A 520 -7.92 -10.19 7.38
C LEU A 520 -6.55 -10.67 6.87
N PRO A 521 -5.54 -10.99 7.72
CA PRO A 521 -4.25 -11.49 7.25
C PRO A 521 -4.38 -12.82 6.49
N LYS A 522 -5.32 -13.69 6.89
CA LYS A 522 -5.58 -14.97 6.24
C LYS A 522 -6.30 -14.81 4.90
N VAL A 523 -7.20 -13.82 4.78
CA VAL A 523 -7.87 -13.48 3.51
C VAL A 523 -6.88 -12.90 2.50
N ILE A 524 -6.02 -11.96 2.93
CA ILE A 524 -4.97 -11.38 2.08
C ILE A 524 -3.99 -12.48 1.63
N ALA A 525 -3.58 -13.38 2.53
CA ALA A 525 -2.74 -14.52 2.17
C ALA A 525 -3.43 -15.47 1.16
N ALA A 526 -4.73 -15.74 1.34
CA ALA A 526 -5.52 -16.59 0.44
C ALA A 526 -5.73 -15.97 -0.95
N TYR A 527 -5.63 -14.64 -1.09
CA TYR A 527 -5.68 -13.98 -2.40
C TYR A 527 -4.45 -14.34 -3.25
N ASN A 528 -3.26 -14.30 -2.64
CA ASN A 528 -1.99 -14.62 -3.30
C ASN A 528 -1.72 -16.15 -3.41
N ALA A 529 -1.92 -16.91 -2.33
CA ALA A 529 -1.58 -18.35 -2.28
C ALA A 529 -2.76 -19.30 -2.61
N GLY A 530 -3.97 -18.77 -2.74
CA GLY A 530 -5.21 -19.58 -2.74
C GLY A 530 -5.60 -20.05 -1.33
N PRO A 531 -6.84 -20.53 -1.12
CA PRO A 531 -7.32 -20.93 0.21
C PRO A 531 -6.73 -22.26 0.71
N MET A 532 -6.23 -23.13 -0.18
CA MET A 532 -5.74 -24.47 0.19
C MET A 532 -4.49 -24.43 1.10
N PRO A 533 -3.43 -23.65 0.80
CA PRO A 533 -2.33 -23.44 1.75
C PRO A 533 -2.80 -22.84 3.08
N ILE A 534 -3.70 -21.86 3.06
CA ILE A 534 -4.15 -21.18 4.30
C ILE A 534 -4.91 -22.15 5.21
N GLY A 535 -5.79 -22.97 4.64
CA GLY A 535 -6.54 -23.99 5.38
C GLY A 535 -5.64 -24.98 6.11
N ARG A 536 -4.51 -25.32 5.49
CA ARG A 536 -3.46 -26.20 6.02
C ARG A 536 -2.54 -25.51 7.04
N TRP A 537 -2.21 -24.24 6.81
CA TRP A 537 -1.46 -23.40 7.76
C TRP A 537 -2.24 -23.06 9.04
N ASN A 538 -3.54 -23.37 9.13
CA ASN A 538 -4.28 -23.33 10.39
C ASN A 538 -3.89 -24.46 11.37
N THR A 539 -3.21 -25.51 10.90
CA THR A 539 -2.71 -26.62 11.73
C THR A 539 -1.19 -26.74 11.72
N GLU A 540 -0.51 -26.36 10.62
CA GLU A 540 0.96 -26.42 10.51
C GLU A 540 1.68 -25.29 11.28
N ILE A 541 1.09 -24.09 11.41
CA ILE A 541 1.79 -22.95 12.03
C ILE A 541 1.54 -22.89 13.53
N ARG A 542 2.61 -23.05 14.34
CA ARG A 542 2.57 -22.69 15.77
C ARG A 542 2.63 -21.18 15.97
N ASP A 543 1.48 -20.52 15.84
CA ASP A 543 1.30 -19.08 16.16
C ASP A 543 0.82 -18.81 17.59
N ASN A 544 0.31 -19.82 18.31
CA ASN A 544 -0.23 -19.72 19.68
C ASN A 544 -1.38 -18.71 19.87
N GLY A 545 -2.12 -18.40 18.80
CA GLY A 545 -3.20 -17.42 18.76
C GLY A 545 -2.74 -16.00 18.41
N ASP A 546 -1.47 -15.79 18.06
CA ASP A 546 -0.89 -14.47 17.77
C ASP A 546 -0.87 -14.17 16.25
N PRO A 547 -1.60 -13.16 15.77
CA PRO A 547 -1.71 -12.86 14.33
C PRO A 547 -0.37 -12.45 13.70
N LEU A 548 0.50 -11.77 14.45
CA LEU A 548 1.81 -11.36 13.95
C LEU A 548 2.76 -12.56 13.90
N MET A 549 2.66 -13.46 14.88
CA MET A 549 3.40 -14.73 14.87
C MET A 549 3.00 -15.59 13.67
N TRP A 550 1.70 -15.66 13.35
CA TRP A 550 1.20 -16.34 12.16
C TRP A 550 1.75 -15.73 10.88
N MET A 551 1.61 -14.40 10.74
CA MET A 551 2.10 -13.64 9.57
C MET A 551 3.58 -13.93 9.29
N GLU A 552 4.45 -13.83 10.30
CA GLU A 552 5.90 -14.06 10.13
C GLU A 552 6.26 -15.53 9.89
N SER A 553 5.37 -16.45 10.25
CA SER A 553 5.58 -17.89 10.09
C SER A 553 5.13 -18.45 8.73
N ILE A 554 4.39 -17.68 7.91
CA ILE A 554 3.91 -18.10 6.58
C ILE A 554 5.07 -18.73 5.77
N PRO A 555 5.06 -20.06 5.47
CA PRO A 555 6.20 -20.73 4.84
C PRO A 555 6.58 -20.14 3.48
N TYR A 556 5.59 -19.76 2.67
CA TYR A 556 5.83 -19.15 1.36
C TYR A 556 6.34 -17.71 1.52
N TRP A 557 7.62 -17.50 1.19
CA TRP A 557 8.28 -16.20 1.26
C TRP A 557 7.50 -15.07 0.55
N GLU A 558 6.98 -15.35 -0.65
CA GLU A 558 6.23 -14.38 -1.43
C GLU A 558 4.94 -13.96 -0.72
N THR A 559 4.14 -14.93 -0.27
CA THR A 559 2.90 -14.69 0.47
C THR A 559 3.15 -13.97 1.79
N ARG A 560 4.24 -14.28 2.51
CA ARG A 560 4.66 -13.56 3.72
C ARG A 560 4.92 -12.08 3.44
N GLY A 561 5.70 -11.79 2.40
CA GLY A 561 5.96 -10.41 1.96
C GLY A 561 4.68 -9.71 1.49
N TYR A 562 3.83 -10.41 0.74
CA TYR A 562 2.56 -9.91 0.21
C TYR A 562 1.62 -9.47 1.33
N VAL A 563 1.42 -10.28 2.37
CA VAL A 563 0.52 -9.93 3.49
C VAL A 563 0.98 -8.66 4.19
N SER A 564 2.27 -8.57 4.54
CA SER A 564 2.83 -7.37 5.18
C SER A 564 2.78 -6.13 4.29
N ILE A 565 2.99 -6.27 2.98
CA ILE A 565 2.89 -5.16 2.02
C ILE A 565 1.44 -4.69 1.86
N VAL A 566 0.46 -5.58 1.68
CA VAL A 566 -0.95 -5.20 1.50
C VAL A 566 -1.52 -4.61 2.79
N MET A 567 -1.23 -5.18 3.97
CA MET A 567 -1.63 -4.61 5.26
C MET A 567 -1.07 -3.20 5.44
N ARG A 568 0.23 -2.99 5.19
CA ARG A 568 0.83 -1.66 5.24
C ARG A 568 0.22 -0.71 4.20
N ASN A 569 0.03 -1.14 2.96
CA ASN A 569 -0.58 -0.32 1.91
C ASN A 569 -2.00 0.12 2.32
N TYR A 570 -2.80 -0.79 2.89
CA TYR A 570 -4.14 -0.49 3.40
C TYR A 570 -4.09 0.60 4.47
N TRP A 571 -3.17 0.47 5.44
CA TRP A 571 -2.97 1.49 6.49
C TRP A 571 -2.49 2.84 5.95
N MET A 572 -1.76 2.86 4.84
CA MET A 572 -1.39 4.10 4.16
C MET A 572 -2.58 4.74 3.44
N TYR A 573 -3.54 3.96 2.93
CA TYR A 573 -4.80 4.47 2.39
C TYR A 573 -5.76 4.96 3.50
N GLU A 574 -5.88 4.25 4.63
CA GLU A 574 -6.62 4.72 5.82
C GLU A 574 -6.00 6.04 6.36
N ARG A 575 -4.66 6.08 6.53
CA ARG A 575 -3.89 7.28 6.90
C ARG A 575 -4.16 8.43 5.93
N GLN A 576 -4.16 8.16 4.62
CA GLN A 576 -4.44 9.16 3.56
C GLN A 576 -5.85 9.73 3.64
N ALA A 577 -6.84 8.95 4.07
CA ALA A 577 -8.20 9.42 4.33
C ALA A 577 -8.37 10.15 5.68
N GLY A 578 -7.32 10.20 6.52
CA GLY A 578 -7.38 10.74 7.88
C GLY A 578 -8.14 9.85 8.87
N GLY A 579 -8.45 8.60 8.50
CA GLY A 579 -9.19 7.66 9.33
C GLY A 579 -8.30 6.94 10.36
N PRO A 580 -8.86 6.47 11.50
CA PRO A 580 -8.21 5.50 12.35
C PRO A 580 -8.14 4.13 11.64
N SER A 581 -7.08 3.36 11.91
CA SER A 581 -6.94 1.99 11.38
C SER A 581 -7.35 0.96 12.42
N GLU A 582 -8.60 0.49 12.37
CA GLU A 582 -9.10 -0.55 13.29
C GLU A 582 -8.24 -1.83 13.21
N SER A 583 -7.77 -2.17 12.00
CA SER A 583 -6.96 -3.37 11.78
C SER A 583 -5.54 -3.25 12.33
N ARG A 584 -4.93 -2.05 12.29
CA ARG A 584 -3.65 -1.76 12.95
C ARG A 584 -3.77 -1.77 14.46
N ILE A 585 -4.82 -1.15 15.01
CA ILE A 585 -5.11 -1.12 16.45
C ILE A 585 -5.31 -2.56 16.97
N GLY A 586 -6.03 -3.41 16.24
CA GLY A 586 -6.17 -4.83 16.53
C GLY A 586 -4.83 -5.55 16.65
N LEU A 587 -3.97 -5.45 15.61
CA LEU A 587 -2.65 -6.11 15.61
C LEU A 587 -1.70 -5.55 16.69
N ALA A 588 -1.73 -4.24 16.98
CA ALA A 588 -0.97 -3.63 18.07
C ALA A 588 -1.38 -4.17 19.47
N GLN A 589 -2.64 -4.60 19.60
CA GLN A 589 -3.19 -5.21 20.82
C GLN A 589 -3.10 -6.75 20.81
N GLY A 590 -2.44 -7.36 19.81
CA GLY A 590 -2.32 -8.81 19.66
C GLY A 590 -3.62 -9.53 19.31
N MET A 591 -4.58 -8.82 18.71
CA MET A 591 -5.88 -9.35 18.29
C MET A 591 -5.93 -9.51 16.77
N TRP A 592 -6.62 -10.54 16.29
CA TRP A 592 -6.83 -10.78 14.87
C TRP A 592 -7.91 -9.83 14.33
N PRO A 593 -7.59 -8.91 13.41
CA PRO A 593 -8.63 -8.14 12.74
C PRO A 593 -9.42 -9.04 11.78
N LYS A 594 -10.75 -8.94 11.82
CA LYS A 594 -11.61 -9.49 10.76
C LYS A 594 -11.43 -8.68 9.47
N PHE A 595 -11.84 -9.26 8.36
CA PHE A 595 -11.91 -8.58 7.07
C PHE A 595 -12.92 -7.42 7.12
N PRO A 596 -12.56 -6.20 6.66
CA PRO A 596 -13.39 -5.02 6.77
C PRO A 596 -14.59 -5.07 5.82
N GLY A 597 -15.79 -4.81 6.36
CA GLY A 597 -16.93 -4.38 5.57
C GLY A 597 -16.93 -2.85 5.39
N LEU A 598 -17.92 -2.33 4.68
CA LEU A 598 -18.13 -0.87 4.52
C LEU A 598 -18.41 -0.13 5.85
N THR A 599 -18.64 -0.86 6.93
CA THR A 599 -18.87 -0.40 8.31
C THR A 599 -17.72 -0.75 9.26
N GLY A 600 -16.57 -1.21 8.75
CA GLY A 600 -15.38 -1.55 9.54
C GLY A 600 -15.16 -3.03 9.85
N ALA A 601 -14.27 -3.27 10.82
CA ALA A 601 -13.68 -4.55 11.15
C ALA A 601 -13.56 -4.75 12.68
N GLU A 602 -14.37 -5.66 13.23
CA GLU A 602 -14.13 -6.14 14.59
C GLU A 602 -12.78 -6.87 14.67
N SER A 603 -12.08 -6.75 15.81
CA SER A 603 -10.90 -7.56 16.11
C SER A 603 -11.22 -8.59 17.19
N VAL A 604 -10.73 -9.83 17.03
CA VAL A 604 -11.01 -10.96 17.93
C VAL A 604 -9.73 -11.52 18.53
N ARG A 605 -9.80 -11.98 19.78
CA ARG A 605 -8.76 -12.84 20.35
C ARG A 605 -9.09 -14.29 20.00
N MET A 606 -8.19 -14.95 19.28
CA MET A 606 -8.23 -16.41 19.21
C MET A 606 -7.79 -16.97 20.56
N ALA A 607 -8.55 -17.92 21.10
CA ALA A 607 -8.15 -18.64 22.30
C ALA A 607 -6.97 -19.57 21.95
N TYR A 608 -6.03 -19.71 22.89
CA TYR A 608 -5.00 -20.74 22.80
C TYR A 608 -5.67 -22.12 22.94
N SER A 609 -5.73 -22.87 21.85
CA SER A 609 -6.15 -24.28 21.84
C SER A 609 -5.03 -25.16 22.39
N GLY A 610 -4.78 -25.04 23.70
CA GLY A 610 -3.87 -25.92 24.41
C GLY A 610 -4.48 -27.32 24.58
N ASN A 611 -3.71 -28.33 24.22
CA ASN A 611 -3.84 -29.68 24.77
C ASN A 611 -3.01 -29.78 26.07
#